data_AF-A0A0G0QH84-F1
#
_entry.id   AF-A0A0G0QH84-F1
#
_cell.length_a   1.000
_cell.length_b   1.000
_cell.length_c   1.000
_cell.angle_alpha   90.00
_cell.angle_beta   90.00
_cell.angle_gamma   90.00
#
_symmetry.space_group_name_H-M   'P 1'
#
loop_
_entity.id
_entity.type
_entity.pdbx_description
1 polymer ?
#
loop_
_entity_poly.entity_id
_entity_poly.type
_entity_poly.pdbx_seq_one_letter_code
_entity_poly.pdbx_strand_id
1 'polypeptide(L)'
;MEKLSLKSYVSKCALGAEIFYVACIIFGFTLGTRVLDAVAGSFGDISGATLHHELFNLLPGFTWFSFGSFIVGAIDIAIFAVIFGWYMVWMHNSSLVSEAK
;
A
#
# COMPACT_ATOMS: atom_id res chain seq x y z
N MET A 1 -5.35 6.48 27.53
CA MET A 1 -4.52 5.88 26.45
C MET A 1 -3.24 6.69 26.33
N GLU A 2 -2.10 6.06 26.05
CA GLU A 2 -0.82 6.77 25.89
C GLU A 2 -0.70 7.39 24.49
N LYS A 3 0.01 8.53 24.36
CA LYS A 3 0.24 9.18 23.07
C LYS A 3 1.12 8.32 22.17
N LEU A 4 0.76 8.22 20.89
CA LEU A 4 1.59 7.59 19.89
C LEU A 4 2.84 8.42 19.59
N SER A 5 3.99 7.76 19.61
CA SER A 5 5.27 8.34 19.16
C SER A 5 5.30 8.43 17.62
N LEU A 6 5.44 9.66 17.10
CA LEU A 6 5.44 9.92 15.66
C LEU A 6 6.52 9.11 14.93
N LYS A 7 7.79 9.21 15.38
CA LYS A 7 8.92 8.54 14.73
C LYS A 7 8.75 7.02 14.72
N SER A 8 8.35 6.45 15.85
CA SER A 8 8.22 5.00 16.01
C SER A 8 7.06 4.44 15.19
N TYR A 9 5.93 5.16 15.14
CA TYR A 9 4.76 4.73 14.37
C TYR A 9 4.97 4.87 12.87
N VAL A 10 5.44 6.04 12.41
CA VAL A 10 5.70 6.30 10.98
C VAL A 10 6.73 5.32 10.42
N SER A 11 7.82 5.04 11.16
CA SER A 11 8.82 4.07 10.73
C SER A 11 8.25 2.66 10.58
N LYS A 12 7.40 2.21 11.52
CA LYS A 12 6.72 0.91 11.41
C LYS A 12 5.71 0.88 10.26
N CYS A 13 4.98 1.99 10.05
CA CYS A 13 4.02 2.12 8.95
C CYS A 13 4.71 2.01 7.59
N ALA A 14 5.80 2.76 7.39
CA ALA A 14 6.61 2.68 6.17
C ALA A 14 7.16 1.26 5.96
N LEU A 15 7.77 0.64 6.98
CA LEU A 15 8.30 -0.72 6.86
C LEU A 15 7.22 -1.75 6.53
N GLY A 16 6.04 -1.64 7.15
CA GLY A 16 4.91 -2.51 6.84
C GLY A 16 4.38 -2.30 5.41
N ALA A 17 4.33 -1.06 4.95
CA ALA A 17 3.92 -0.72 3.59
C ALA A 17 4.89 -1.28 2.55
N GLU A 18 6.20 -1.22 2.78
CA GLU A 18 7.22 -1.81 1.91
C GLU A 18 7.10 -3.34 1.80
N ILE A 19 6.91 -4.02 2.94
CA ILE A 19 6.69 -5.48 2.95
C ILE A 19 5.44 -5.82 2.13
N PHE A 20 4.36 -5.05 2.30
CA PHE A 20 3.13 -5.26 1.56
C PHE A 20 3.30 -4.96 0.06
N TYR A 21 4.04 -3.90 -0.29
CA TYR A 21 4.36 -3.56 -1.68
C TYR A 21 5.08 -4.72 -2.39
N VAL A 22 6.11 -5.29 -1.77
CA VAL A 22 6.82 -6.47 -2.31
C VAL A 22 5.87 -7.65 -2.48
N ALA A 23 5.00 -7.91 -1.50
CA ALA A 23 3.99 -8.96 -1.60
C ALA A 23 3.01 -8.72 -2.76
N CYS A 24 2.59 -7.47 -2.99
CA CYS A 24 1.71 -7.10 -4.10
C CYS A 24 2.37 -7.24 -5.47
N ILE A 25 3.68 -6.96 -5.59
CA ILE A 25 4.43 -7.19 -6.82
C ILE A 25 4.50 -8.69 -7.13
N ILE A 26 4.88 -9.52 -6.14
CA ILE A 26 4.90 -10.98 -6.28
C ILE A 26 3.50 -11.49 -6.65
N PHE A 27 2.46 -11.00 -5.97
CA PHE A 27 1.08 -11.36 -6.26
C PHE A 27 0.69 -11.02 -7.71
N GLY A 28 1.02 -9.81 -8.19
CA GLY A 28 0.81 -9.35 -9.57
C GLY A 28 1.37 -10.30 -10.63
N PHE A 29 2.60 -10.77 -10.45
CA PHE A 29 3.22 -11.74 -11.37
C PHE A 29 2.54 -13.11 -11.36
N THR A 30 2.01 -13.52 -10.21
CA THR A 30 1.34 -14.83 -10.10
C THR A 30 -0.12 -14.82 -10.55
N LEU A 31 -0.77 -13.65 -10.60
CA LEU A 31 -2.20 -13.51 -10.89
C LEU A 31 -2.60 -14.09 -12.26
N GLY A 32 -1.85 -13.80 -13.33
CA GLY A 32 -2.12 -14.31 -14.67
C GLY A 32 -1.97 -15.84 -14.83
N THR A 33 -1.48 -16.54 -13.80
CA THR A 33 -1.28 -18.00 -13.80
C THR A 33 -2.28 -18.75 -12.90
N ARG A 34 -3.19 -18.06 -12.21
CA ARG A 34 -4.11 -18.71 -11.26
C ARG A 34 -5.40 -19.16 -11.92
N VAL A 35 -5.80 -20.40 -11.63
CA VAL A 35 -7.15 -20.97 -11.86
C VAL A 35 -8.27 -20.08 -11.26
N LEU A 36 -7.94 -19.19 -10.31
CA LEU A 36 -8.89 -18.25 -9.69
C LEU A 36 -9.46 -17.19 -10.66
N ASP A 37 -8.80 -16.87 -11.76
CA ASP A 37 -9.36 -16.00 -12.81
C ASP A 37 -10.59 -16.64 -13.49
N ALA A 38 -10.72 -17.98 -13.45
CA ALA A 38 -11.92 -18.68 -13.91
C ALA A 38 -13.10 -18.56 -12.92
N VAL A 39 -12.85 -18.20 -11.66
CA VAL A 39 -13.89 -18.07 -10.61
C VAL A 39 -14.25 -16.59 -10.38
N ALA A 40 -13.33 -15.67 -10.67
CA ALA A 40 -13.53 -14.21 -10.59
C ALA A 40 -14.40 -13.63 -11.72
N GLY A 41 -14.79 -14.43 -12.73
CA GLY A 41 -15.72 -14.04 -13.80
C GLY A 41 -17.17 -13.75 -13.37
N SER A 42 -17.45 -13.57 -12.07
CA SER A 42 -18.81 -13.37 -11.54
C SER A 42 -19.22 -11.90 -11.39
N PHE A 43 -18.32 -10.94 -11.65
CA PHE A 43 -18.61 -9.49 -11.57
C PHE A 43 -18.07 -8.70 -12.78
N GLY A 44 -18.56 -9.01 -13.99
CA GLY A 44 -18.25 -8.24 -15.20
C GLY A 44 -16.81 -8.41 -15.71
N ASP A 45 -16.55 -7.96 -16.94
CA ASP A 45 -15.31 -8.14 -17.74
C ASP A 45 -13.99 -7.60 -17.14
N ILE A 46 -13.93 -7.26 -15.84
CA ILE A 46 -12.72 -6.75 -15.19
C ILE A 46 -12.09 -7.88 -14.36
N SER A 47 -11.02 -8.49 -14.89
CA SER A 47 -10.25 -9.46 -14.11
C SER A 47 -9.51 -8.78 -12.95
N GLY A 48 -9.36 -9.49 -11.83
CA GLY A 48 -8.58 -9.01 -10.69
C GLY A 48 -7.12 -8.73 -11.06
N ALA A 49 -6.58 -9.47 -12.05
CA ALA A 49 -5.28 -9.21 -12.63
C ALA A 49 -5.23 -7.83 -13.31
N THR A 50 -6.20 -7.49 -14.16
CA THR A 50 -6.25 -6.18 -14.84
C THR A 50 -6.34 -5.05 -13.82
N LEU A 51 -7.24 -5.15 -12.84
CA LEU A 51 -7.39 -4.11 -11.81
C LEU A 51 -6.09 -3.89 -11.02
N HIS A 52 -5.43 -4.98 -10.62
CA HIS A 52 -4.17 -4.90 -9.87
C HIS A 52 -3.06 -4.26 -10.69
N HIS A 53 -2.93 -4.63 -11.98
CA HIS A 53 -1.93 -4.02 -12.86
C HIS A 53 -2.20 -2.53 -13.12
N GLU A 54 -3.46 -2.15 -13.36
CA GLU A 54 -3.84 -0.75 -13.57
C GLU A 54 -3.67 0.11 -12.31
N LEU A 55 -3.96 -0.43 -11.12
CA LEU A 55 -3.74 0.29 -9.87
C LEU A 55 -2.26 0.65 -9.69
N PHE A 56 -1.34 -0.24 -10.07
CA PHE A 56 0.10 0.03 -10.01
C PHE A 56 0.56 0.97 -11.13
N ASN A 57 -0.11 1.01 -12.28
CA ASN A 57 0.16 1.99 -13.34
C ASN A 57 -0.16 3.44 -12.92
N LEU A 58 -0.94 3.64 -11.86
CA LEU A 58 -1.16 4.97 -11.28
C LEU A 58 0.06 5.48 -10.51
N LEU A 59 1.00 4.61 -10.13
CA LEU A 59 2.24 5.04 -9.49
C LEU A 59 3.13 5.73 -10.54
N PRO A 60 3.52 7.00 -10.32
CA PRO A 60 4.29 7.76 -11.30
C PRO A 60 5.60 7.05 -11.71
N GLY A 61 5.75 6.75 -12.99
CA GLY A 61 6.97 6.10 -13.50
C GLY A 61 7.04 4.59 -13.21
N PHE A 62 5.96 3.97 -12.72
CA PHE A 62 5.91 2.54 -12.51
C PHE A 62 5.64 1.76 -13.82
N THR A 63 6.34 0.63 -13.98
CA THR A 63 6.32 -0.34 -15.07
C THR A 63 6.70 -1.72 -14.48
N TRP A 64 5.93 -2.75 -14.81
CA TRP A 64 6.00 -4.05 -14.14
C TRP A 64 7.33 -4.81 -14.32
N PHE A 65 8.04 -4.62 -15.44
CA PHE A 65 9.19 -5.45 -15.81
C PHE A 65 10.56 -4.75 -15.66
N SER A 66 10.63 -3.63 -14.95
CA SER A 66 11.86 -2.86 -14.77
C SER A 66 12.27 -2.78 -13.31
N PHE A 67 13.53 -3.15 -13.02
CA PHE A 67 14.09 -3.02 -11.67
C PHE A 67 14.13 -1.56 -11.19
N GLY A 68 14.45 -0.62 -12.09
CA GLY A 68 14.43 0.80 -11.76
C GLY A 68 13.03 1.27 -11.35
N SER A 69 12.01 0.76 -12.04
CA SER A 69 10.62 1.04 -11.70
C SER A 69 10.19 0.45 -10.36
N PHE A 70 10.67 -0.75 -10.00
CA PHE A 70 10.39 -1.33 -8.68
C PHE A 70 10.90 -0.40 -7.57
N ILE A 71 12.08 0.20 -7.75
CA ILE A 71 12.64 1.16 -6.78
C ILE A 71 11.78 2.43 -6.73
N VAL A 72 11.35 2.98 -7.87
CA VAL A 72 10.47 4.16 -7.92
C VAL A 72 9.16 3.88 -7.17
N GLY A 73 8.51 2.74 -7.44
CA GLY A 73 7.29 2.36 -6.75
C GLY A 73 7.48 2.19 -5.24
N ALA A 74 8.58 1.58 -4.79
CA ALA A 74 8.93 1.50 -3.37
C ALA A 74 9.07 2.90 -2.73
N ILE A 75 9.75 3.83 -3.42
CA ILE A 75 9.87 5.22 -2.94
C ILE A 75 8.50 5.89 -2.83
N ASP A 76 7.64 5.74 -3.85
CA ASP A 76 6.29 6.31 -3.83
C ASP A 76 5.47 5.78 -2.66
N ILE A 77 5.46 4.46 -2.44
CA ILE A 77 4.75 3.82 -1.33
C ILE A 77 5.30 4.29 0.01
N ALA A 78 6.62 4.38 0.18
CA ALA A 78 7.24 4.91 1.39
C ALA A 78 6.78 6.35 1.68
N ILE A 79 6.72 7.23 0.66
CA ILE A 79 6.25 8.61 0.80
C ILE A 79 4.80 8.63 1.28
N PHE A 80 3.91 7.86 0.63
CA PHE A 80 2.51 7.77 1.06
C PHE A 80 2.39 7.24 2.48
N ALA A 81 3.12 6.17 2.82
CA ALA A 81 3.10 5.58 4.15
C ALA A 81 3.56 6.56 5.24
N VAL A 82 4.53 7.43 4.95
CA VAL A 82 4.94 8.50 5.86
C VAL A 82 3.83 9.52 6.08
N ILE A 83 3.16 9.96 5.00
CA ILE A 83 2.04 10.92 5.07
C ILE A 83 0.87 10.32 5.87
N PHE A 84 0.45 9.11 5.54
CA PHE A 84 -0.63 8.41 6.24
C PHE A 84 -0.25 8.12 7.70
N GLY A 85 0.98 7.66 7.95
CA GLY A 85 1.47 7.40 9.31
C GLY A 85 1.43 8.66 10.17
N TRP A 86 1.84 9.81 9.63
CA TRP A 86 1.76 11.10 10.32
C TRP A 86 0.31 11.49 10.61
N TYR A 87 -0.57 11.36 9.61
CA TYR A 87 -2.00 11.67 9.75
C TYR A 87 -2.68 10.82 10.83
N MET A 88 -2.39 9.52 10.86
CA MET A 88 -2.94 8.59 11.85
C MET A 88 -2.48 8.93 13.28
N VAL A 89 -1.20 9.29 13.46
CA VAL A 89 -0.68 9.74 14.76
C VAL A 89 -1.36 11.04 15.19
N TRP A 90 -1.54 11.99 14.27
CA TRP A 90 -2.23 13.25 14.56
C TRP A 90 -3.69 13.01 14.99
N MET A 91 -4.44 12.20 14.24
CA MET A 91 -5.82 11.84 14.57
C MET A 91 -5.93 11.18 15.94
N HIS A 92 -5.07 10.19 16.20
CA HIS A 92 -5.07 9.47 17.47
C HIS A 92 -4.72 10.37 18.66
N ASN A 93 -3.65 11.17 18.56
CA ASN A 93 -3.22 12.01 19.67
C ASN A 93 -4.19 13.18 19.93
N SER A 94 -4.88 13.66 18.89
CA SER A 94 -5.85 14.76 19.00
C SER A 94 -7.15 14.31 19.66
N SER A 95 -7.60 13.06 19.45
CA SER A 95 -8.82 12.56 20.10
C SER A 95 -8.68 12.39 21.61
N LEU A 96 -7.45 12.25 22.12
CA LEU A 96 -7.19 12.15 23.56
C LEU A 96 -7.31 13.50 24.29
N VAL A 97 -7.33 14.62 23.56
CA VAL A 97 -7.42 15.96 24.15
C VAL A 97 -8.81 16.21 24.77
N SER A 98 -9.86 15.53 24.30
CA SER A 98 -11.21 15.65 24.87
C SER A 98 -11.45 14.80 26.13
N GLU A 99 -10.66 13.75 26.35
CA GLU A 99 -10.79 12.90 27.56
C GLU A 99 -10.04 13.43 28.78
N ALA A 100 -9.15 14.41 28.59
CA ALA A 100 -8.38 15.03 29.68
C ALA A 100 -9.11 16.21 30.35
N LYS A 101 -10.38 16.45 30.00
CA LYS A 101 -11.20 17.57 30.47
C LYS A 101 -12.39 17.05 31.28
#